data_AF-A0A2A5GRQ8-F1
#
_entry.id   AF-A0A2A5GRQ8-F1
#
_cell.length_a   1.000
_cell.length_b   1.000
_cell.length_c   1.000
_cell.angle_alpha   90.00
_cell.angle_beta   90.00
_cell.angle_gamma   90.00
#
_symmetry.space_group_name_H-M   'P 1'
#
loop_
_entity.id
_entity.type
_entity.pdbx_description
1 polymer ?
#
loop_
_entity_poly.entity_id
_entity_poly.type
_entity_poly.pdbx_seq_one_letter_code
_entity_poly.pdbx_strand_id
1 'polypeptide(L)'
;GFHLHSFVITMKTKTLPYARPLNGLIRPDGEHSARCYHARAHNRTKDGCLFVCEEDPDGLDLETMDGKKFLTINGIQTLSHSCLNLMQELSEMVEMGVNKFRLSPHDHDMVKVAELFRAVLDKKMVTAEAISQLKEIGLNVPFSNGFYQKVDGCQWVELEDAA
;
A
#
# COMPACT_ATOMS: atom_id res chain seq x y z
N GLY A 1 -26.37 4.08 -13.34
CA GLY A 1 -25.15 4.89 -13.10
C GLY A 1 -24.33 4.17 -12.06
N PHE A 2 -23.05 3.92 -12.33
CA PHE A 2 -22.16 3.25 -11.38
C PHE A 2 -21.85 4.19 -10.22
N HIS A 3 -22.57 4.05 -9.10
CA HIS A 3 -22.22 4.72 -7.86
C HIS A 3 -21.04 3.99 -7.22
N LEU A 4 -19.82 4.53 -7.40
CA LEU A 4 -18.61 4.08 -6.71
C LEU A 4 -18.72 4.45 -5.23
N HIS A 5 -19.30 3.56 -4.42
CA HIS A 5 -19.55 3.80 -2.99
C HIS A 5 -18.30 3.66 -2.09
N SER A 6 -17.13 3.31 -2.63
CA SER A 6 -15.88 3.18 -1.87
C SER A 6 -14.68 3.22 -2.82
N PHE A 7 -13.67 4.02 -2.49
CA PHE A 7 -12.38 4.00 -3.18
C PHE A 7 -11.30 3.60 -2.17
N VAL A 8 -10.49 2.61 -2.52
CA VAL A 8 -9.40 2.15 -1.66
C VAL A 8 -8.15 2.94 -2.06
N ILE A 9 -7.66 3.79 -1.16
CA ILE A 9 -6.36 4.45 -1.34
C ILE A 9 -5.32 3.43 -0.87
N THR A 10 -4.93 2.52 -1.76
CA THR A 10 -4.04 1.39 -1.42
C THR A 10 -2.59 1.85 -1.33
N MET A 11 -2.13 2.28 -0.16
CA MET A 11 -0.71 2.19 0.17
C MET A 11 -0.38 0.69 0.41
N LYS A 12 0.62 0.10 -0.28
CA LYS A 12 0.87 -1.36 -0.42
C LYS A 12 0.14 -2.28 0.60
N THR A 13 -0.90 -3.00 0.17
CA THR A 13 -1.69 -3.83 1.10
C THR A 13 -0.92 -5.05 1.60
N LYS A 14 -0.75 -5.16 2.93
CA LYS A 14 -0.83 -6.46 3.61
C LYS A 14 -2.31 -6.87 3.63
N THR A 15 -2.65 -7.96 2.94
CA THR A 15 -3.81 -8.75 3.38
C THR A 15 -3.28 -9.50 4.60
N LEU A 16 -3.59 -9.03 5.82
CA LEU A 16 -3.26 -9.78 7.04
C LEU A 16 -3.85 -11.18 6.86
N PRO A 17 -3.03 -12.23 6.72
CA PRO A 17 -3.57 -13.57 6.66
C PRO A 17 -3.94 -13.91 8.11
N TYR A 18 -5.21 -13.73 8.45
CA TYR A 18 -5.87 -14.39 9.57
C TYR A 18 -5.31 -14.06 10.98
N ALA A 19 -6.16 -13.48 11.82
CA ALA A 19 -5.89 -13.34 13.25
C ALA A 19 -5.34 -14.66 13.82
N ARG A 20 -4.19 -14.64 14.51
CA ARG A 20 -3.67 -15.79 15.26
C ARG A 20 -4.80 -16.38 16.11
N PRO A 21 -5.22 -17.65 15.92
CA PRO A 21 -5.91 -18.35 16.99
C PRO A 21 -4.92 -18.53 18.13
N LEU A 22 -5.34 -18.20 19.35
CA LEU A 22 -4.56 -18.35 20.58
C LEU A 22 -4.14 -19.80 20.89
N ASN A 23 -4.59 -20.79 20.11
CA ASN A 23 -4.23 -22.20 20.26
C ASN A 23 -3.70 -22.74 18.92
N GLY A 24 -2.38 -23.01 18.86
CA GLY A 24 -1.59 -23.34 17.68
C GLY A 24 -1.91 -24.66 16.96
N LEU A 25 -3.15 -24.87 16.53
CA LEU A 25 -3.57 -26.02 15.72
C LEU A 25 -4.58 -25.60 14.66
N ILE A 26 -4.14 -24.87 13.64
CA ILE A 26 -4.77 -24.91 12.30
C ILE A 26 -3.64 -24.79 11.28
N ARG A 27 -3.21 -25.92 10.70
CA ARG A 27 -2.57 -25.91 9.37
C ARG A 27 -3.74 -25.97 8.38
N PRO A 28 -3.98 -24.93 7.57
CA PRO A 28 -4.86 -25.09 6.42
C PRO A 28 -4.02 -25.73 5.32
N ASP A 29 -3.97 -27.06 5.34
CA ASP A 29 -3.64 -27.85 4.16
C ASP A 29 -4.79 -27.69 3.16
N GLY A 30 -4.62 -26.78 2.20
CA GLY A 30 -5.59 -26.67 1.11
C GLY A 30 -5.54 -25.38 0.30
N GLU A 31 -4.47 -25.17 -0.46
CA GLU A 31 -4.55 -24.65 -1.84
C GLU A 31 -3.17 -24.76 -2.52
N HIS A 32 -3.07 -25.70 -3.46
CA HIS A 32 -1.86 -26.02 -4.22
C HIS A 32 -1.82 -25.20 -5.52
N SER A 33 -1.28 -23.98 -5.52
CA SER A 33 -0.80 -23.39 -6.78
C SER A 33 0.24 -22.28 -6.64
N ALA A 34 0.19 -21.44 -5.60
CA ALA A 34 1.19 -20.39 -5.44
C ALA A 34 2.36 -20.86 -4.55
N ARG A 35 3.57 -20.95 -5.11
CA ARG A 35 4.80 -20.96 -4.30
C ARG A 35 4.93 -19.58 -3.67
N CYS A 36 4.90 -19.50 -2.34
CA CYS A 36 5.13 -18.25 -1.62
C CYS A 36 6.50 -17.68 -2.01
N TYR A 37 6.50 -16.53 -2.69
CA TYR A 37 7.72 -15.86 -3.14
C TYR A 37 8.58 -15.46 -1.96
N HIS A 38 7.95 -15.04 -0.86
CA HIS A 38 8.61 -14.66 0.38
C HIS A 38 9.34 -15.84 1.05
N ALA A 39 8.67 -16.98 1.14
CA ALA A 39 9.27 -18.21 1.65
C ALA A 39 10.50 -18.60 0.81
N ARG A 40 10.38 -18.52 -0.52
CA ARG A 40 11.50 -18.81 -1.43
C ARG A 40 12.66 -17.85 -1.25
N ALA A 41 12.40 -16.55 -1.12
CA ALA A 41 13.44 -15.53 -0.91
C ALA A 41 14.27 -15.80 0.36
N HIS A 42 13.62 -16.40 1.37
CA HIS A 42 14.23 -16.83 2.62
C HIS A 42 14.68 -18.31 2.64
N ASN A 43 14.82 -18.95 1.46
CA ASN A 43 15.21 -20.36 1.31
C ASN A 43 14.32 -21.37 2.07
N ARG A 44 13.04 -21.02 2.30
CA ARG A 44 12.04 -21.90 2.92
C ARG A 44 11.17 -22.58 1.85
N THR A 45 10.76 -23.81 2.14
CA THR A 45 9.72 -24.49 1.34
C THR A 45 8.35 -23.91 1.65
N LYS A 46 7.35 -24.18 0.81
CA LYS A 46 5.95 -23.76 1.07
C LYS A 46 5.48 -24.19 2.45
N ASP A 47 5.71 -25.47 2.78
CA ASP A 47 5.26 -26.06 4.05
C ASP A 47 6.08 -25.59 5.25
N GLY A 48 7.30 -25.10 5.00
CA GLY A 48 8.18 -24.45 5.98
C GLY A 48 8.08 -22.93 6.02
N CYS A 49 7.05 -22.31 5.42
CA CYS A 49 6.91 -20.86 5.33
C CYS A 49 6.97 -20.19 6.71
N LEU A 50 6.23 -20.72 7.69
CA LEU A 50 6.16 -20.23 9.07
C LEU A 50 5.90 -18.71 9.17
N PHE A 51 5.09 -18.16 8.25
CA PHE A 51 4.75 -16.74 8.18
C PHE A 51 5.98 -15.81 8.10
N VAL A 52 7.03 -16.21 7.38
CA VAL A 52 8.27 -15.42 7.22
C VAL A 52 8.03 -13.99 6.73
N CYS A 53 6.93 -13.72 6.03
CA CYS A 53 6.57 -12.37 5.62
C CYS A 53 6.29 -11.41 6.80
N GLU A 54 6.18 -11.90 8.04
CA GLU A 54 6.17 -11.06 9.24
C GLU A 54 7.52 -10.37 9.51
N GLU A 55 8.63 -10.91 8.98
CA GLU A 55 9.96 -10.33 9.12
C GLU A 55 10.13 -9.05 8.25
N ASP A 56 9.31 -8.90 7.20
CA ASP A 56 9.33 -7.77 6.27
C ASP A 56 7.92 -7.12 6.22
N PRO A 57 7.55 -6.26 7.20
CA PRO A 57 6.18 -5.83 7.40
C PRO A 57 5.60 -4.99 6.25
N ASP A 58 6.46 -4.23 5.56
CA ASP A 58 6.13 -3.46 4.34
C ASP A 58 6.43 -4.23 3.05
N GLY A 59 6.79 -5.51 3.17
CA GLY A 59 7.17 -6.40 2.08
C GLY A 59 8.67 -6.36 1.75
N LEU A 60 9.12 -7.39 1.01
CA LEU A 60 10.51 -7.52 0.58
C LEU A 60 10.70 -6.93 -0.82
N ASP A 61 11.55 -5.92 -0.95
CA ASP A 61 11.87 -5.31 -2.24
C ASP A 61 12.60 -6.28 -3.16
N LEU A 62 12.23 -6.26 -4.44
CA LEU A 62 12.90 -6.96 -5.52
C LEU A 62 13.64 -5.96 -6.41
N GLU A 63 14.89 -6.31 -6.69
CA GLU A 63 15.77 -5.56 -7.57
C GLU A 63 15.90 -6.27 -8.92
N THR A 64 15.96 -5.48 -9.98
CA THR A 64 16.33 -5.95 -11.31
C THR A 64 17.83 -6.30 -11.34
N MET A 65 18.28 -6.95 -12.43
CA MET A 65 19.70 -7.30 -12.57
C MET A 65 20.64 -6.08 -12.61
N ASP A 66 20.12 -4.91 -13.01
CA ASP A 66 20.78 -3.60 -12.97
C ASP A 66 20.63 -2.88 -11.62
N GLY A 67 20.10 -3.56 -10.58
CA GLY A 67 20.00 -3.04 -9.21
C GLY A 67 18.85 -2.06 -8.97
N LYS A 68 17.90 -1.96 -9.90
CA LYS A 68 16.76 -1.05 -9.76
C LYS A 68 15.62 -1.74 -9.00
N LYS A 69 15.18 -1.14 -7.89
CA LYS A 69 13.96 -1.58 -7.19
C LYS A 69 12.73 -1.34 -8.06
N PHE A 70 11.95 -2.39 -8.29
CA PHE A 70 10.79 -2.33 -9.19
C PHE A 70 9.53 -2.95 -8.59
N LEU A 71 9.66 -4.09 -7.92
CA LEU A 71 8.55 -4.79 -7.28
C LEU A 71 8.84 -5.00 -5.80
N THR A 72 7.81 -5.30 -5.04
CA THR A 72 7.89 -5.78 -3.66
C THR A 72 7.07 -7.07 -3.57
N ILE A 73 7.51 -8.05 -2.79
CA ILE A 73 6.73 -9.26 -2.51
C ILE A 73 6.22 -9.25 -1.07
N ASN A 74 5.00 -9.74 -0.87
CA ASN A 74 4.43 -9.99 0.45
C ASN A 74 3.70 -11.35 0.43
N GLY A 75 4.37 -12.38 0.95
CA GLY A 75 3.87 -13.75 0.87
C GLY A 75 3.76 -14.26 -0.58
N ILE A 76 2.53 -14.47 -1.05
CA ILE A 76 2.22 -14.88 -2.44
C ILE A 76 1.93 -13.68 -3.36
N GLN A 77 1.82 -12.47 -2.83
CA GLN A 77 1.44 -11.28 -3.58
C GLN A 77 2.67 -10.59 -4.16
N THR A 78 2.55 -10.14 -5.41
CA THR A 78 3.49 -9.21 -6.05
C THR A 78 2.86 -7.82 -6.05
N LEU A 79 3.60 -6.85 -5.53
CA LEU A 79 3.17 -5.47 -5.36
C LEU A 79 4.15 -4.54 -6.09
N SER A 80 3.71 -3.32 -6.41
CA SER A 80 4.60 -2.27 -6.89
C SER A 80 5.63 -1.89 -5.83
N HIS A 81 6.84 -1.51 -6.24
CA HIS A 81 7.79 -0.87 -5.32
C HIS A 81 7.34 0.54 -4.90
N SER A 82 6.66 1.28 -5.78
CA SER A 82 6.07 2.56 -5.42
C SER A 82 4.86 2.40 -4.50
N CYS A 83 4.54 3.48 -3.78
CA CYS A 83 3.35 3.57 -2.95
C CYS A 83 2.29 4.42 -3.66
N LEU A 84 1.07 3.91 -3.81
CA LEU A 84 -0.02 4.70 -4.38
C LEU A 84 -0.48 5.74 -3.35
N ASN A 85 -0.32 7.01 -3.69
CA ASN A 85 -0.77 8.12 -2.88
C ASN A 85 -1.72 8.98 -3.72
N LEU A 86 -3.00 9.03 -3.31
CA LEU A 86 -4.04 9.81 -3.99
C LEU A 86 -4.49 11.02 -3.16
N MET A 87 -3.60 11.57 -2.34
CA MET A 87 -3.92 12.71 -1.48
C MET A 87 -4.30 13.95 -2.30
N GLN A 88 -3.67 14.16 -3.46
CA GLN A 88 -3.94 15.30 -4.35
C GLN A 88 -5.32 15.20 -5.01
N GLU A 89 -5.78 13.97 -5.22
CA GLU A 89 -7.02 13.64 -5.90
C GLU A 89 -8.22 13.56 -4.94
N LEU A 90 -8.01 13.75 -3.63
CA LEU A 90 -9.07 13.59 -2.63
C LEU A 90 -10.28 14.49 -2.91
N SER A 91 -10.06 15.75 -3.24
CA SER A 91 -11.16 16.69 -3.50
C SER A 91 -11.97 16.27 -4.74
N GLU A 92 -11.29 15.93 -5.83
CA GLU A 92 -11.94 15.45 -7.06
C GLU A 92 -12.72 14.15 -6.79
N MET A 93 -12.14 13.19 -6.07
CA MET A 93 -12.83 11.94 -5.72
C MET A 93 -14.10 12.20 -4.88
N VAL A 94 -14.07 13.16 -3.96
CA VAL A 94 -15.26 13.57 -3.20
C VAL A 94 -16.32 14.17 -4.12
N GLU A 95 -15.95 15.01 -5.08
CA GLU A 95 -16.85 15.58 -6.08
C GLU A 95 -17.47 14.51 -7.00
N MET A 96 -16.72 13.44 -7.29
CA MET A 96 -17.23 12.25 -7.98
C MET A 96 -18.20 11.40 -7.14
N GLY A 97 -18.41 11.75 -5.88
CA GLY A 97 -19.33 11.07 -4.95
C GLY A 97 -18.68 10.00 -4.08
N VAL A 98 -17.34 9.90 -4.06
CA VAL A 98 -16.63 9.00 -3.14
C VAL A 98 -16.74 9.54 -1.71
N ASN A 99 -17.26 8.72 -0.80
CA ASN A 99 -17.46 9.09 0.60
C ASN A 99 -16.76 8.15 1.61
N LYS A 100 -16.08 7.12 1.11
CA LYS A 100 -15.34 6.14 1.91
C LYS A 100 -13.96 5.98 1.32
N PHE A 101 -12.97 6.26 2.16
CA PHE A 101 -11.55 6.11 1.87
C PHE A 101 -10.97 5.08 2.84
N ARG A 102 -10.21 4.12 2.31
CA ARG A 102 -9.49 3.14 3.11
C ARG A 102 -8.01 3.34 2.93
N LEU A 103 -7.31 3.58 4.04
CA LEU A 103 -5.86 3.49 4.12
C LEU A 103 -5.46 2.05 4.38
N SER A 104 -4.31 1.67 3.86
CA SER A 104 -3.73 0.35 4.07
C SER A 104 -2.50 0.52 4.95
N PRO A 105 -2.34 -0.31 6.00
CA PRO A 105 -1.35 -0.08 7.04
C PRO A 105 0.07 -0.36 6.56
N HIS A 106 0.99 0.48 6.99
CA HIS A 106 2.44 0.34 6.87
C HIS A 106 3.08 0.31 8.27
N ASP A 107 4.34 -0.14 8.37
CA ASP A 107 5.10 -0.19 9.63
C ASP A 107 5.66 1.18 10.07
N HIS A 108 4.82 2.20 9.94
CA HIS A 108 5.13 3.60 10.24
C HIS A 108 3.97 4.21 11.06
N ASP A 109 4.06 5.49 11.42
CA ASP A 109 3.01 6.18 12.19
C ASP A 109 1.71 6.34 11.38
N MET A 110 0.92 5.27 11.32
CA MET A 110 -0.34 5.23 10.61
C MET A 110 -1.42 6.11 11.25
N VAL A 111 -1.26 6.48 12.53
CA VAL A 111 -2.15 7.45 13.18
C VAL A 111 -1.92 8.82 12.55
N LYS A 112 -0.66 9.26 12.47
CA LYS A 112 -0.31 10.53 11.82
C LYS A 112 -0.68 10.52 10.33
N VAL A 113 -0.47 9.42 9.61
CA VAL A 113 -0.92 9.29 8.21
C VAL A 113 -2.45 9.51 8.12
N ALA A 114 -3.23 8.82 8.95
CA ALA A 114 -4.68 8.95 8.95
C ALA A 114 -5.14 10.39 9.27
N GLU A 115 -4.48 11.07 10.20
CA GLU A 115 -4.74 12.46 10.54
C GLU A 115 -4.47 13.40 9.35
N LEU A 116 -3.37 13.21 8.62
CA LEU A 116 -3.04 14.02 7.43
C LEU A 116 -4.11 13.86 6.34
N PHE A 117 -4.45 12.62 5.99
CA PHE A 117 -5.52 12.36 5.02
C PHE A 117 -6.86 12.93 5.48
N ARG A 118 -7.16 12.85 6.79
CA ARG A 118 -8.39 13.42 7.34
C ARG A 118 -8.39 14.94 7.29
N ALA A 119 -7.26 15.59 7.57
CA ALA A 119 -7.13 17.04 7.53
C ALA A 119 -7.36 17.60 6.12
N VAL A 120 -6.83 16.93 5.09
CA VAL A 120 -7.07 17.29 3.68
C VAL A 120 -8.54 17.09 3.31
N LEU A 121 -9.15 15.95 3.67
CA LEU A 121 -10.58 15.69 3.44
C LEU A 121 -11.50 16.71 4.12
N ASP A 122 -11.15 17.13 5.33
CA ASP A 122 -11.89 18.15 6.09
C ASP A 122 -11.57 19.59 5.61
N LYS A 123 -10.72 19.76 4.59
CA LYS A 123 -10.23 21.06 4.08
C LYS A 123 -9.57 21.94 5.15
N LYS A 124 -8.92 21.32 6.13
CA LYS A 124 -8.22 21.99 7.25
C LYS A 124 -6.71 22.14 6.99
N MET A 125 -6.19 21.50 5.95
CA MET A 125 -4.77 21.51 5.58
C MET A 125 -4.65 21.51 4.07
N VAL A 126 -3.66 22.25 3.56
CA VAL A 126 -3.34 22.27 2.13
C VAL A 126 -2.66 20.96 1.75
N THR A 127 -3.00 20.42 0.59
CA THR A 127 -2.50 19.13 0.10
C THR A 127 -0.98 19.09 0.04
N ALA A 128 -0.33 20.12 -0.50
CA ALA A 128 1.13 20.20 -0.59
C ALA A 128 1.81 20.11 0.78
N GLU A 129 1.25 20.77 1.80
CA GLU A 129 1.76 20.70 3.17
C GLU A 129 1.60 19.29 3.75
N ALA A 130 0.43 18.67 3.58
CA ALA A 130 0.16 17.32 4.05
C ALA A 130 1.09 16.28 3.40
N ILE A 131 1.40 16.43 2.11
CA ILE A 131 2.34 15.56 1.39
C ILE A 131 3.77 15.76 1.91
N SER A 132 4.17 17.00 2.22
CA SER A 132 5.47 17.26 2.85
C SER A 132 5.59 16.55 4.20
N GLN A 133 4.59 16.69 5.07
CA GLN A 133 4.56 15.99 6.36
C GLN A 133 4.51 14.47 6.19
N LEU A 134 3.82 13.95 5.17
CA LEU A 134 3.75 12.52 4.87
C LEU A 134 5.13 11.96 4.47
N LYS A 135 5.94 12.73 3.72
CA LYS A 135 7.31 12.33 3.37
C LYS A 135 8.21 12.23 4.60
N GLU A 136 7.97 13.06 5.63
CA GLU A 136 8.74 13.06 6.88
C GLU A 136 8.44 11.86 7.79
N ILE A 137 7.31 11.16 7.60
CA ILE A 137 6.96 9.95 8.37
C ILE A 137 7.93 8.79 8.08
N GLY A 138 8.73 8.88 7.01
CA GLY A 138 9.82 7.95 6.75
C GLY A 138 9.50 6.82 5.77
N LEU A 139 8.41 6.94 5.01
CA LEU A 139 8.07 5.96 3.98
C LEU A 139 9.13 6.01 2.86
N ASN A 140 10.12 5.12 2.93
CA ASN A 140 11.29 5.08 2.04
C ASN A 140 10.99 4.46 0.67
N VAL A 141 9.87 4.83 0.05
CA VAL A 141 9.45 4.39 -1.28
C VAL A 141 8.87 5.56 -2.07
N PRO A 142 9.06 5.61 -3.40
CA PRO A 142 8.50 6.67 -4.21
C PRO A 142 6.97 6.62 -4.20
N PHE A 143 6.33 7.79 -4.19
CA PHE A 143 4.90 7.86 -4.41
C PHE A 143 4.55 7.67 -5.89
N SER A 144 3.31 7.29 -6.14
CA SER A 144 2.75 7.15 -7.48
C SER A 144 1.26 7.48 -7.46
N ASN A 145 0.78 8.10 -8.53
CA ASN A 145 -0.63 8.38 -8.81
C ASN A 145 -0.94 8.27 -10.32
N GLY A 146 0.04 7.86 -11.14
CA GLY A 146 -0.04 7.94 -12.58
C GLY A 146 -1.23 7.19 -13.21
N PHE A 147 -1.65 6.07 -12.63
CA PHE A 147 -2.81 5.33 -13.13
C PHE A 147 -4.10 6.17 -13.08
N TYR A 148 -4.30 6.91 -11.99
CA TYR A 148 -5.44 7.83 -11.86
C TYR A 148 -5.33 8.97 -12.88
N GLN A 149 -4.11 9.49 -13.06
CA GLN A 149 -3.80 10.56 -14.02
C GLN A 149 -3.70 10.10 -15.48
N LYS A 150 -4.01 8.82 -15.77
CA LYS A 150 -3.98 8.21 -17.11
C LYS A 150 -2.59 8.27 -17.78
N VAL A 151 -1.54 8.23 -16.97
CA VAL A 151 -0.14 8.05 -17.39
C VAL A 151 0.41 6.74 -16.82
N ASP A 152 1.70 6.48 -16.98
CA ASP A 152 2.34 5.28 -16.44
C ASP A 152 2.09 5.14 -14.94
N GLY A 153 1.57 3.99 -14.52
CA GLY A 153 1.07 3.79 -13.15
C GLY A 153 2.09 3.99 -12.03
N CYS A 154 3.39 3.85 -12.33
CA CYS A 154 4.48 4.05 -11.38
C CYS A 154 4.93 5.52 -11.27
N GLN A 155 4.42 6.41 -12.11
CA GLN A 155 4.79 7.82 -12.08
C GLN A 155 4.06 8.59 -10.96
N TRP A 156 4.76 9.60 -10.46
CA TRP A 156 4.21 10.64 -9.61
C TRP A 156 4.00 11.89 -10.45
N VAL A 157 2.76 12.35 -10.50
CA VAL A 157 2.33 13.59 -11.14
C VAL A 157 1.96 14.56 -10.04
N GLU A 158 2.74 15.63 -9.90
CA GLU A 158 2.39 16.72 -9.00
C GLU A 158 1.25 17.53 -9.62
N LEU A 159 0.16 17.68 -8.88
CA LEU A 159 -0.93 18.58 -9.23
C LEU A 159 -0.62 19.94 -8.58
N GLU A 160 -0.63 21.00 -9.37
CA GLU A 160 -0.62 22.35 -8.81
C GLU A 160 -1.92 22.56 -8.05
N ASP A 161 -1.84 22.97 -6.79
CA ASP A 161 -3.02 23.24 -5.97
C ASP A 161 -3.92 24.24 -6.72
N ALA A 162 -5.15 23.82 -7.04
CA ALA A 162 -6.18 24.75 -7.48
C ALA A 162 -6.49 25.68 -6.29
N ALA A 163 -6.01 26.92 -6.40
CA ALA A 163 -6.19 28.00 -5.42
C ALA A 163 -7.65 28.23 -5.03
#